data_AF-A0A0V1AE02-F1
#
_entry.id   AF-A0A0V1AE02-F1
#
_cell.length_a   1.000
_cell.length_b   1.000
_cell.length_c   1.000
_cell.angle_alpha   90.00
_cell.angle_beta   90.00
_cell.angle_gamma   90.00
#
_symmetry.space_group_name_H-M   'P 1'
#
loop_
_entity.id
_entity.type
_entity.pdbx_description
1 polymer ?
#
loop_
_entity_poly.entity_id
_entity_poly.type
_entity_poly.pdbx_seq_one_letter_code
_entity_poly.pdbx_strand_id
1 'polypeptide(L)'
;LYMLHHFALLFRFFSRIHFKVNEAKSFQDELTMPKHDVTYGLLKPFSELILWLKTSVPRGYFIILKRYADVRREVNRTEMGKFVSDLQVRMSKIFCSQSNTPSSVQSTDLLKMLKSYSSVSSTFHETFPIFSISAKEKQEMNEVITLAFSRIEEEIAIEEKFCSWFFHISGPHTLRPKHVAEFQQNEQYFQGFDPNDLIRSLLSKIYSSVDELFQSFLDYFESKNPLLTVYLLSALTDRALSNENGSYAASVTGKIIVHLKRRFDSFMKVNSKSFCISKSTKKIKYGILPALTKFLLFAQEIELAYENRERRSDVDRWYPNFVNSLWDGIEVAATDPNGKSPASIVRMENYHVLHSILSQLKIACLVSMRKETKEKYFAAMNAYVKEIMGKPFEKLQIFFDNVSRFIDQGMKAEDISYQQAFNRQELRRIVGFYPLSEVRRGIEQLYDTTEQHLSDEKHLLQVIWRNVQNEFIRQYKKYEHLINTCYPNSNIQMEFSLDDLLSCLSEIARQH
;
A
#
# COMPACT_ATOMS: atom_id res chain seq x y z
N LEU A 1 -15.47 50.72 28.75
CA LEU A 1 -14.63 49.69 29.41
C LEU A 1 -15.41 48.81 30.39
N TYR A 2 -16.20 49.36 31.32
CA TYR A 2 -17.03 48.58 32.26
C TYR A 2 -17.99 47.59 31.58
N MET A 3 -18.73 48.03 30.55
CA MET A 3 -19.57 47.14 29.72
C MET A 3 -18.80 45.96 29.10
N LEU A 4 -17.60 46.21 28.56
CA LEU A 4 -16.76 45.15 27.97
C LEU A 4 -16.32 44.10 29.00
N HIS A 5 -16.11 44.52 30.26
CA HIS A 5 -15.79 43.63 31.37
C HIS A 5 -17.00 42.77 31.77
N HIS A 6 -18.19 43.35 31.86
CA HIS A 6 -19.43 42.62 32.15
C HIS A 6 -19.77 41.58 31.07
N PHE A 7 -19.56 41.88 29.79
CA PHE A 7 -19.75 40.89 28.72
C PHE A 7 -18.81 39.68 28.85
N ALA A 8 -17.55 39.90 29.24
CA ALA A 8 -16.63 38.79 29.48
C ALA A 8 -17.06 37.91 30.66
N LEU A 9 -17.54 38.53 31.75
CA LEU A 9 -18.08 37.80 32.89
C LEU A 9 -19.34 37.04 32.52
N LEU A 10 -20.21 37.64 31.70
CA LEU A 10 -21.46 37.06 31.24
C LEU A 10 -21.23 35.86 30.31
N PHE A 11 -20.32 35.96 29.33
CA PHE A 11 -19.93 34.81 28.51
C PHE A 11 -19.36 33.68 29.38
N ARG A 12 -18.43 33.99 30.30
CA ARG A 12 -17.87 32.97 31.20
C ARG A 12 -18.91 32.35 32.13
N PHE A 13 -19.85 33.14 32.62
CA PHE A 13 -20.92 32.68 33.50
C PHE A 13 -21.87 31.73 32.78
N PHE A 14 -22.33 32.10 31.58
CA PHE A 14 -23.20 31.23 30.78
C PHE A 14 -22.47 29.97 30.29
N SER A 15 -21.19 30.06 29.93
CA SER A 15 -20.37 28.87 29.64
C SER A 15 -20.21 27.94 30.84
N ARG A 16 -20.07 28.48 32.06
CA ARG A 16 -20.01 27.66 33.30
C ARG A 16 -21.33 27.01 33.66
N ILE A 17 -22.45 27.72 33.49
CA ILE A 17 -23.78 27.13 33.67
C ILE A 17 -23.98 25.99 32.67
N HIS A 18 -23.62 26.24 31.41
CA HIS A 18 -23.70 25.24 30.35
C HIS A 18 -22.90 23.97 30.68
N PHE A 19 -21.64 24.13 31.09
CA PHE A 19 -20.78 23.02 31.48
C PHE A 19 -21.39 22.18 32.62
N LYS A 20 -21.88 22.82 33.69
CA LYS A 20 -22.50 22.13 34.83
C LYS A 20 -23.80 21.39 34.46
N VAL A 21 -24.60 21.94 33.55
CA VAL A 21 -25.86 21.32 33.10
C VAL A 21 -25.60 20.08 32.25
N ASN A 22 -24.52 20.07 31.45
CA ASN A 22 -24.19 18.94 30.58
C ASN A 22 -23.35 17.87 31.28
N GLU A 23 -22.53 18.23 32.27
CA GLU A 23 -21.85 17.26 33.14
C GLU A 23 -22.85 16.36 33.88
N ALA A 24 -24.03 16.88 34.23
CA ALA A 24 -25.10 16.11 34.85
C ALA A 24 -25.86 15.17 33.88
N LYS A 25 -25.60 15.25 32.56
CA LYS A 25 -26.32 14.50 31.51
C LYS A 25 -25.49 13.39 30.84
N SER A 26 -24.29 13.06 31.34
CA SER A 26 -23.47 12.01 30.72
C SER A 26 -24.07 10.61 30.92
N PHE A 27 -25.03 10.25 30.06
CA PHE A 27 -25.46 8.86 29.89
C PHE A 27 -24.43 8.13 29.01
N GLN A 28 -23.95 6.98 29.51
CA GLN A 28 -22.74 6.29 29.07
C GLN A 28 -22.76 5.65 27.67
N ASP A 29 -23.75 5.90 26.80
CA ASP A 29 -23.91 5.14 25.54
C ASP A 29 -24.06 5.93 24.23
N GLU A 30 -24.42 7.22 24.26
CA GLU A 30 -24.59 8.01 23.03
C GLU A 30 -23.45 9.01 22.80
N LEU A 31 -22.84 8.97 21.61
CA LEU A 31 -21.81 9.92 21.18
C LEU A 31 -22.47 11.29 20.91
N THR A 32 -22.73 12.07 21.95
CA THR A 32 -23.45 13.35 21.85
C THR A 32 -22.56 14.54 22.16
N MET A 33 -22.56 15.52 21.25
CA MET A 33 -22.03 16.85 21.54
C MET A 33 -23.04 17.66 22.36
N PRO A 34 -22.59 18.53 23.29
CA PRO A 34 -23.49 19.36 24.08
C PRO A 34 -24.27 20.36 23.22
N LYS A 35 -25.59 20.49 23.45
CA LYS A 35 -26.44 21.45 22.71
C LYS A 35 -26.44 22.83 23.36
N HIS A 36 -26.00 23.86 22.64
CA HIS A 36 -25.81 25.21 23.18
C HIS A 36 -27.06 26.12 23.20
N ASP A 37 -28.24 25.57 22.91
CA ASP A 37 -29.50 26.33 22.75
C ASP A 37 -29.83 27.26 23.93
N VAL A 38 -29.56 26.80 25.17
CA VAL A 38 -29.80 27.58 26.40
C VAL A 38 -28.87 28.79 26.47
N THR A 39 -27.59 28.61 26.14
CA THR A 39 -26.59 29.68 26.12
C THR A 39 -26.94 30.71 25.05
N TYR A 40 -27.34 30.26 23.86
CA TYR A 40 -27.78 31.14 22.78
C TYR A 40 -29.05 31.92 23.16
N GLY A 41 -30.01 31.27 23.83
CA GLY A 41 -31.22 31.92 24.34
C GLY A 41 -30.92 33.04 25.34
N LEU A 42 -29.97 32.82 26.26
CA LEU A 42 -29.54 33.81 27.25
C LEU A 42 -28.78 34.99 26.63
N LEU A 43 -28.09 34.76 25.50
CA LEU A 43 -27.37 35.81 24.77
C LEU A 43 -28.29 36.62 23.84
N LYS A 44 -29.41 36.03 23.39
CA LYS A 44 -30.35 36.64 22.44
C LYS A 44 -30.71 38.10 22.74
N PRO A 45 -31.03 38.52 23.99
CA PRO A 45 -31.42 39.90 24.29
C PRO A 45 -30.33 40.94 24.03
N PHE A 46 -29.06 40.52 23.97
CA PHE A 46 -27.93 41.44 23.78
C PHE A 46 -27.60 41.71 22.31
N SER A 47 -28.29 41.08 21.35
CA SER A 47 -27.99 41.21 19.92
C SER A 47 -28.09 42.65 19.40
N GLU A 48 -29.11 43.41 19.82
CA GLU A 48 -29.29 44.81 19.43
C GLU A 48 -28.16 45.71 19.97
N LEU A 49 -27.66 45.40 21.16
CA LEU A 49 -26.53 46.12 21.74
C LEU A 49 -25.23 45.83 20.97
N ILE A 50 -25.04 44.59 20.51
CA ILE A 50 -23.91 44.23 19.64
C ILE A 50 -23.98 44.97 18.31
N LEU A 51 -25.18 45.13 17.73
CA LEU A 51 -25.38 45.94 16.53
C LEU A 51 -24.99 47.40 16.76
N TRP A 52 -25.44 48.00 17.87
CA TRP A 52 -25.07 49.37 18.24
C TRP A 52 -23.54 49.51 18.42
N LEU A 53 -22.90 48.55 19.08
CA LEU A 53 -21.44 48.54 19.25
C LEU A 53 -20.72 48.43 17.90
N LYS A 54 -21.24 47.63 16.98
CA LYS A 54 -20.68 47.48 15.63
C LYS A 54 -20.75 48.80 14.83
N THR A 55 -21.85 49.54 14.94
CA THR A 55 -22.04 50.80 14.21
C THR A 55 -21.33 51.98 14.85
N SER A 56 -21.33 52.05 16.18
CA SER A 56 -20.95 53.26 16.92
C SER A 56 -19.58 53.16 17.60
N VAL A 57 -19.10 51.95 17.93
CA VAL A 57 -17.81 51.74 18.60
C VAL A 57 -17.07 50.50 18.04
N PRO A 58 -16.54 50.55 16.80
CA PRO A 58 -15.98 49.37 16.13
C PRO A 58 -14.85 48.68 16.91
N ARG A 59 -13.98 49.44 17.60
CA ARG A 59 -12.94 48.88 18.47
C ARG A 59 -13.53 48.05 19.61
N GLY A 60 -14.62 48.50 20.22
CA GLY A 60 -15.33 47.78 21.28
C GLY A 60 -15.94 46.48 20.78
N TYR A 61 -16.50 46.51 19.56
CA TYR A 61 -17.03 45.33 18.88
C TYR A 61 -15.96 44.24 18.66
N PHE A 62 -14.78 44.59 18.14
CA PHE A 62 -13.68 43.62 17.97
C PHE A 62 -13.12 43.07 19.29
N ILE A 63 -13.12 43.87 20.36
CA ILE A 63 -12.75 43.39 21.70
C ILE A 63 -13.78 42.37 22.20
N ILE A 64 -15.07 42.58 21.94
CA ILE A 64 -16.12 41.61 22.32
C ILE A 64 -16.02 40.34 21.49
N LEU A 65 -15.80 40.45 20.17
CA LEU A 65 -15.57 39.29 19.30
C LEU A 65 -14.41 38.44 19.80
N LYS A 66 -13.28 39.07 20.14
CA LYS A 66 -12.13 38.36 20.71
C LYS A 66 -12.46 37.70 22.04
N ARG A 67 -13.15 38.41 22.94
CA ARG A 67 -13.56 37.86 24.25
C ARG A 67 -14.50 36.67 24.10
N TYR A 68 -15.47 36.75 23.20
CA TYR A 68 -16.34 35.63 22.87
C TYR A 68 -15.52 34.45 22.34
N ALA A 69 -14.65 34.70 21.35
CA ALA A 69 -13.80 33.67 20.76
C ALA A 69 -12.91 32.98 21.80
N ASP A 70 -12.30 33.73 22.72
CA ASP A 70 -11.42 33.18 23.75
C ASP A 70 -12.19 32.34 24.78
N VAL A 71 -13.38 32.78 25.20
CA VAL A 71 -14.23 31.99 26.12
C VAL A 71 -14.74 30.73 25.43
N ARG A 72 -15.22 30.86 24.19
CA ARG A 72 -15.76 29.75 23.42
C ARG A 72 -14.67 28.74 23.04
N ARG A 73 -13.45 29.19 22.74
CA ARG A 73 -12.29 28.31 22.49
C ARG A 73 -12.04 27.37 23.67
N GLU A 74 -12.07 27.88 24.90
CA GLU A 74 -11.81 27.05 26.09
C GLU A 74 -12.92 26.01 26.31
N VAL A 75 -14.18 26.42 26.12
CA VAL A 75 -15.34 25.52 26.18
C VAL A 75 -15.22 24.44 25.11
N ASN A 76 -15.02 24.83 23.86
CA ASN A 76 -14.94 23.91 22.73
C ASN A 76 -13.73 22.97 22.85
N ARG A 77 -12.58 23.44 23.35
CA ARG A 77 -11.42 22.58 23.64
C ARG A 77 -11.79 21.49 24.65
N THR A 78 -12.50 21.85 25.71
CA THR A 78 -12.89 20.90 26.76
C THR A 78 -13.94 19.90 26.27
N GLU A 79 -14.98 20.38 25.60
CA GLU A 79 -16.09 19.56 25.10
C GLU A 79 -15.63 18.63 23.97
N MET A 80 -14.93 19.17 22.97
CA MET A 80 -14.37 18.39 21.87
C MET A 80 -13.28 17.41 22.37
N GLY A 81 -12.51 17.79 23.38
CA GLY A 81 -11.52 16.90 24.02
C GLY A 81 -12.15 15.70 24.73
N LYS A 82 -13.26 15.92 25.45
CA LYS A 82 -14.06 14.82 26.03
C LYS A 82 -14.66 13.94 24.93
N PHE A 83 -15.25 14.54 23.91
CA PHE A 83 -15.81 13.83 22.76
C PHE A 83 -14.79 12.96 22.02
N VAL A 84 -13.58 13.48 21.77
CA VAL A 84 -12.48 12.73 21.16
C VAL A 84 -12.03 11.58 22.08
N SER A 85 -11.95 11.81 23.39
CA SER A 85 -11.64 10.73 24.36
C SER A 85 -12.69 9.61 24.33
N ASP A 86 -13.98 9.97 24.30
CA ASP A 86 -15.08 8.99 24.22
C ASP A 86 -15.05 8.22 22.89
N LEU A 87 -14.75 8.91 21.79
CA LEU A 87 -14.53 8.30 20.47
C LEU A 87 -13.37 7.31 20.50
N GLN A 88 -12.24 7.67 21.12
CA GLN A 88 -11.08 6.78 21.29
C GLN A 88 -11.46 5.52 22.10
N VAL A 89 -12.21 5.66 23.20
CA VAL A 89 -12.67 4.52 24.01
C VAL A 89 -13.59 3.61 23.20
N ARG A 90 -14.56 4.17 22.45
CA ARG A 90 -15.48 3.41 21.62
C ARG A 90 -14.73 2.66 20.50
N MET A 91 -13.78 3.31 19.84
CA MET A 91 -12.93 2.66 18.84
C MET A 91 -12.09 1.54 19.44
N SER A 92 -11.57 1.72 20.65
CA SER A 92 -10.79 0.69 21.33
C SER A 92 -11.60 -0.57 21.62
N LYS A 93 -12.88 -0.43 21.95
CA LYS A 93 -13.78 -1.58 22.13
C LYS A 93 -13.96 -2.36 20.83
N ILE A 94 -14.07 -1.67 19.69
CA ILE A 94 -14.18 -2.33 18.37
C ILE A 94 -12.93 -3.17 18.09
N PHE A 95 -11.74 -2.61 18.28
CA PHE A 95 -10.48 -3.29 17.91
C PHE A 95 -9.89 -4.22 18.98
N CYS A 96 -10.28 -4.13 20.25
CA CYS A 96 -9.80 -5.03 21.32
C CYS A 96 -10.65 -6.31 21.47
N SER A 97 -11.84 -6.38 20.88
CA SER A 97 -12.79 -7.47 21.14
C SER A 97 -12.37 -8.84 20.58
N GLN A 98 -11.37 -8.94 19.70
CA GLN A 98 -10.99 -10.21 19.06
C GLN A 98 -9.47 -10.43 18.83
N SER A 99 -8.58 -9.85 19.63
CA SER A 99 -7.13 -10.06 19.45
C SER A 99 -6.64 -11.52 19.62
N ASN A 100 -7.52 -12.48 19.95
CA ASN A 100 -7.16 -13.87 20.24
C ASN A 100 -7.81 -14.95 19.35
N THR A 101 -8.51 -14.58 18.28
CA THR A 101 -8.95 -15.58 17.29
C THR A 101 -8.51 -15.16 15.90
N PRO A 102 -7.67 -15.94 15.21
CA PRO A 102 -7.38 -15.68 13.80
C PRO A 102 -8.69 -15.83 13.05
N SER A 103 -9.35 -14.71 12.78
CA SER A 103 -10.53 -14.68 11.93
C SER A 103 -10.14 -15.32 10.61
N SER A 104 -11.00 -16.19 10.11
CA SER A 104 -10.80 -16.93 8.88
C SER A 104 -10.67 -15.93 7.73
N VAL A 105 -9.44 -15.47 7.46
CA VAL A 105 -9.08 -14.82 6.20
C VAL A 105 -9.64 -15.75 5.13
N GLN A 106 -10.58 -15.23 4.32
CA GLN A 106 -11.11 -15.95 3.17
C GLN A 106 -9.89 -16.48 2.41
N SER A 107 -9.66 -17.77 2.58
CA SER A 107 -8.39 -18.37 2.22
C SER A 107 -8.46 -18.57 0.72
N THR A 108 -8.07 -17.53 -0.02
CA THR A 108 -7.79 -17.65 -1.43
C THR A 108 -6.79 -18.79 -1.61
N ASP A 109 -6.94 -19.59 -2.66
CA ASP A 109 -6.08 -20.75 -2.87
C ASP A 109 -4.59 -20.37 -2.94
N LEU A 110 -4.31 -19.12 -3.36
CA LEU A 110 -2.97 -18.51 -3.31
C LEU A 110 -2.48 -18.23 -1.88
N LEU A 111 -3.33 -17.82 -0.94
CA LEU A 111 -2.93 -17.70 0.49
C LEU A 111 -2.71 -19.06 1.15
N LYS A 112 -3.47 -20.09 0.76
CA LYS A 112 -3.21 -21.46 1.22
C LYS A 112 -1.87 -21.97 0.67
N MET A 113 -1.62 -21.75 -0.62
CA MET A 113 -0.33 -22.01 -1.25
C MET A 113 0.81 -21.29 -0.51
N LEU A 114 0.73 -19.97 -0.33
CA LEU A 114 1.74 -19.17 0.37
C LEU A 114 1.97 -19.57 1.83
N LYS A 115 0.90 -19.95 2.56
CA LYS A 115 1.03 -20.49 3.92
C LYS A 115 1.73 -21.85 3.92
N SER A 116 1.46 -22.70 2.93
CA SER A 116 2.15 -23.98 2.74
C SER A 116 3.64 -23.78 2.45
N TYR A 117 4.02 -22.71 1.75
CA TYR A 117 5.43 -22.39 1.47
C TYR A 117 6.19 -21.79 2.66
N SER A 118 5.47 -21.22 3.65
CA SER A 118 6.06 -20.54 4.80
C SER A 118 6.42 -21.44 5.98
N SER A 119 6.03 -22.73 5.97
CA SER A 119 6.19 -23.63 7.13
C SER A 119 7.62 -24.15 7.38
N VAL A 120 8.63 -23.79 6.58
CA VAL A 120 10.00 -24.35 6.69
C VAL A 120 11.10 -23.28 6.89
N SER A 121 10.80 -22.10 7.43
CA SER A 121 11.86 -21.20 7.90
C SER A 121 11.48 -20.45 9.17
N SER A 122 11.78 -21.08 10.30
CA SER A 122 11.72 -20.55 11.67
C SER A 122 12.62 -19.32 11.93
N THR A 123 13.29 -18.78 10.90
CA THR A 123 14.25 -17.67 11.03
C THR A 123 13.69 -16.30 10.64
N PHE A 124 12.54 -16.23 9.95
CA PHE A 124 11.90 -14.98 9.50
C PHE A 124 10.50 -14.77 10.09
N HIS A 125 10.29 -15.18 11.35
CA HIS A 125 9.11 -14.78 12.11
C HIS A 125 9.26 -13.31 12.55
N GLU A 126 9.19 -12.38 11.60
CA GLU A 126 8.58 -11.09 11.95
C GLU A 126 7.09 -11.37 12.08
N THR A 127 6.57 -11.23 13.29
CA THR A 127 5.14 -11.24 13.58
C THR A 127 4.50 -10.15 12.74
N PHE A 128 4.03 -10.49 11.54
CA PHE A 128 3.44 -9.53 10.63
C PHE A 128 2.25 -8.89 11.32
N PRO A 129 2.08 -7.56 11.28
CA PRO A 129 0.82 -6.95 11.65
C PRO A 129 -0.24 -7.63 10.79
N ILE A 130 -1.17 -8.32 11.43
CA ILE A 130 -2.27 -8.97 10.72
C ILE A 130 -3.04 -7.83 10.04
N PHE A 131 -2.87 -7.71 8.73
CA PHE A 131 -3.65 -6.80 7.88
C PHE A 131 -5.06 -7.35 7.69
N SER A 132 -5.78 -7.64 8.78
CA SER A 132 -7.16 -8.07 8.70
C SER A 132 -7.99 -7.37 9.75
N ILE A 133 -8.95 -6.58 9.27
CA ILE A 133 -10.05 -6.06 10.07
C ILE A 133 -11.28 -6.84 9.58
N SER A 134 -12.09 -7.37 10.48
CA SER A 134 -13.30 -8.08 10.08
C SER A 134 -14.28 -7.13 9.38
N ALA A 135 -15.13 -7.66 8.49
CA ALA A 135 -16.13 -6.85 7.81
C ALA A 135 -17.06 -6.12 8.80
N LYS A 136 -17.37 -6.76 9.93
CA LYS A 136 -18.18 -6.19 11.01
C LYS A 136 -17.47 -5.01 11.69
N GLU A 137 -16.20 -5.17 12.06
CA GLU A 137 -15.41 -4.08 12.64
C GLU A 137 -15.25 -2.91 11.67
N LYS A 138 -15.05 -3.17 10.38
CA LYS A 138 -15.00 -2.14 9.33
C LYS A 138 -16.30 -1.35 9.26
N GLN A 139 -17.45 -2.03 9.31
CA GLN A 139 -18.77 -1.39 9.28
C GLN A 139 -19.02 -0.55 10.54
N GLU A 140 -18.84 -1.13 11.73
CA GLU A 140 -19.03 -0.43 13.01
C GLU A 140 -18.12 0.80 13.13
N MET A 141 -16.86 0.67 12.69
CA MET A 141 -15.93 1.78 12.62
C MET A 141 -16.44 2.89 11.69
N ASN A 142 -16.88 2.55 10.47
CA ASN A 142 -17.35 3.53 9.51
C ASN A 142 -18.60 4.27 10.01
N GLU A 143 -19.53 3.56 10.65
CA GLU A 143 -20.73 4.16 11.27
C GLU A 143 -20.33 5.14 12.38
N VAL A 144 -19.42 4.74 13.27
CA VAL A 144 -18.94 5.59 14.38
C VAL A 144 -18.19 6.83 13.87
N ILE A 145 -17.31 6.68 12.88
CA ILE A 145 -16.60 7.82 12.25
C ILE A 145 -17.61 8.76 11.58
N THR A 146 -18.51 8.21 10.76
CA THR A 146 -19.49 9.01 10.02
C THR A 146 -20.37 9.80 10.97
N LEU A 147 -20.85 9.17 12.05
CA LEU A 147 -21.61 9.83 13.09
C LEU A 147 -20.77 10.92 13.78
N ALA A 148 -19.54 10.62 14.16
CA ALA A 148 -18.68 11.55 14.88
C ALA A 148 -18.42 12.83 14.08
N PHE A 149 -18.00 12.68 12.82
CA PHE A 149 -17.76 13.82 11.93
C PHE A 149 -19.05 14.58 11.59
N SER A 150 -20.19 13.89 11.48
CA SER A 150 -21.47 14.56 11.30
C SER A 150 -21.86 15.44 12.47
N ARG A 151 -21.56 15.03 13.70
CA ARG A 151 -21.83 15.86 14.89
C ARG A 151 -20.88 17.03 15.02
N ILE A 152 -19.60 16.84 14.67
CA ILE A 152 -18.64 17.95 14.62
C ILE A 152 -19.09 19.00 13.59
N GLU A 153 -19.46 18.57 12.38
CA GLU A 153 -19.91 19.49 11.33
C GLU A 153 -21.24 20.18 11.68
N GLU A 154 -22.18 19.48 12.30
CA GLU A 154 -23.44 20.05 12.78
C GLU A 154 -23.21 21.11 13.86
N GLU A 155 -22.34 20.84 14.85
CA GLU A 155 -22.01 21.79 15.91
C GLU A 155 -21.35 23.06 15.36
N ILE A 156 -20.38 22.90 14.44
CA ILE A 156 -19.76 24.02 13.75
C ILE A 156 -20.79 24.82 12.95
N ALA A 157 -21.71 24.16 12.25
CA ALA A 157 -22.74 24.83 11.45
C ALA A 157 -23.74 25.60 12.32
N ILE A 158 -24.11 25.07 13.49
CA ILE A 158 -24.97 25.77 14.46
C ILE A 158 -24.24 27.00 15.01
N GLU A 159 -22.97 26.87 15.38
CA GLU A 159 -22.15 27.98 15.88
C GLU A 159 -21.93 29.05 14.80
N GLU A 160 -21.71 28.66 13.55
CA GLU A 160 -21.58 29.54 12.39
C GLU A 160 -22.86 30.37 12.19
N LYS A 161 -24.03 29.72 12.20
CA LYS A 161 -25.33 30.40 12.11
C LYS A 161 -25.56 31.36 13.28
N PHE A 162 -25.27 30.92 14.51
CA PHE A 162 -25.40 31.76 15.69
C PHE A 162 -24.48 32.98 15.62
N CYS A 163 -23.20 32.80 15.30
CA CYS A 163 -22.23 33.90 15.21
C CYS A 163 -22.60 34.89 14.10
N SER A 164 -23.03 34.38 12.94
CA SER A 164 -23.51 35.20 11.83
C SER A 164 -24.68 36.09 12.26
N TRP A 165 -25.66 35.52 12.95
CA TRP A 165 -26.84 36.23 13.45
C TRP A 165 -26.51 37.19 14.61
N PHE A 166 -25.88 36.71 15.68
CA PHE A 166 -25.67 37.47 16.91
C PHE A 166 -24.71 38.65 16.73
N PHE A 167 -23.64 38.47 15.94
CA PHE A 167 -22.65 39.51 15.65
C PHE A 167 -22.95 40.28 14.36
N HIS A 168 -24.07 39.99 13.69
CA HIS A 168 -24.51 40.65 12.46
C HIS A 168 -23.45 40.56 11.35
N ILE A 169 -22.69 39.46 11.25
CA ILE A 169 -21.51 39.35 10.36
C ILE A 169 -21.92 39.18 8.89
N SER A 170 -23.08 38.58 8.62
CA SER A 170 -23.58 38.35 7.25
C SER A 170 -24.79 39.26 6.96
N GLY A 171 -24.67 40.21 6.03
CA GLY A 171 -25.77 41.12 5.62
C GLY A 171 -25.33 42.55 5.24
N PRO A 172 -26.26 43.49 4.96
CA PRO A 172 -25.97 44.89 4.56
C PRO A 172 -25.29 45.76 5.65
N HIS A 173 -24.97 45.16 6.80
CA HIS A 173 -24.29 45.77 7.93
C HIS A 173 -22.86 45.24 8.11
N THR A 174 -22.23 44.66 7.07
CA THR A 174 -20.77 44.45 7.05
C THR A 174 -20.04 45.77 7.33
N LEU A 175 -18.84 45.70 7.92
CA LEU A 175 -18.08 46.89 8.30
C LEU A 175 -18.04 47.89 7.14
N ARG A 176 -18.46 49.14 7.40
CA ARG A 176 -18.48 50.18 6.36
C ARG A 176 -17.07 50.34 5.77
N PRO A 177 -16.93 50.50 4.44
CA PRO A 177 -15.62 50.59 3.78
C PRO A 177 -14.69 51.66 4.39
N LYS A 178 -15.26 52.78 4.86
CA LYS A 178 -14.53 53.86 5.56
C LYS A 178 -13.84 53.36 6.84
N HIS A 179 -14.54 52.58 7.65
CA HIS A 179 -13.97 52.02 8.88
C HIS A 179 -12.89 50.98 8.55
N VAL A 180 -13.10 50.13 7.53
CA VAL A 180 -12.09 49.13 7.12
C VAL A 180 -10.78 49.81 6.67
N ALA A 181 -10.86 50.90 5.89
CA ALA A 181 -9.69 51.65 5.43
C ALA A 181 -8.95 52.36 6.58
N GLU A 182 -9.68 52.96 7.54
CA GLU A 182 -9.10 53.61 8.73
C GLU A 182 -8.38 52.59 9.64
N PHE A 183 -8.90 51.37 9.76
CA PHE A 183 -8.32 50.34 10.60
C PHE A 183 -7.21 49.53 9.92
N GLN A 184 -7.15 49.46 8.58
CA GLN A 184 -6.05 48.81 7.86
C GLN A 184 -4.69 49.47 8.13
N GLN A 185 -4.66 50.75 8.50
CA GLN A 185 -3.45 51.45 8.93
C GLN A 185 -2.95 51.02 10.33
N ASN A 186 -3.72 50.19 11.05
CA ASN A 186 -3.50 49.89 12.46
C ASN A 186 -4.03 48.49 12.82
N GLU A 187 -3.36 47.44 12.37
CA GLU A 187 -3.79 46.03 12.48
C GLU A 187 -4.17 45.57 13.90
N GLN A 188 -3.55 46.15 14.94
CA GLN A 188 -3.84 45.84 16.35
C GLN A 188 -5.31 46.10 16.73
N TYR A 189 -6.01 46.97 16.01
CA TYR A 189 -7.43 47.30 16.25
C TYR A 189 -8.37 46.16 15.88
N PHE A 190 -8.02 45.37 14.87
CA PHE A 190 -8.80 44.22 14.46
C PHE A 190 -8.59 43.01 15.37
N GLN A 191 -7.72 43.09 16.38
CA GLN A 191 -7.46 41.98 17.31
C GLN A 191 -7.10 40.67 16.57
N GLY A 192 -6.46 40.79 15.40
CA GLY A 192 -6.10 39.69 14.50
C GLY A 192 -7.29 39.05 13.77
N PHE A 193 -8.39 39.77 13.56
CA PHE A 193 -9.50 39.31 12.71
C PHE A 193 -9.32 39.82 11.29
N ASP A 194 -9.64 39.00 10.29
CA ASP A 194 -9.71 39.43 8.89
C ASP A 194 -11.06 40.15 8.65
N PRO A 195 -11.08 41.44 8.29
CA PRO A 195 -12.31 42.16 8.03
C PRO A 195 -13.05 41.70 6.76
N ASN A 196 -12.35 41.09 5.79
CA ASN A 196 -12.94 40.58 4.55
C ASN A 196 -13.64 39.23 4.76
N ASP A 197 -13.21 38.46 5.75
CA ASP A 197 -13.79 37.16 6.09
C ASP A 197 -13.92 36.97 7.62
N LEU A 198 -14.68 37.88 8.22
CA LEU A 198 -14.80 38.00 9.66
C LEU A 198 -15.39 36.73 10.32
N ILE A 199 -16.32 36.06 9.65
CA ILE A 199 -16.95 34.84 10.16
C ILE A 199 -15.95 33.68 10.20
N ARG A 200 -15.18 33.46 9.13
CA ARG A 200 -14.16 32.40 9.12
C ARG A 200 -13.02 32.72 10.08
N SER A 201 -12.64 33.99 10.21
CA SER A 201 -11.63 34.41 11.19
C SER A 201 -12.10 34.20 12.64
N LEU A 202 -13.37 34.45 12.93
CA LEU A 202 -13.98 34.16 14.23
C LEU A 202 -14.00 32.66 14.55
N LEU A 203 -14.55 31.87 13.64
CA LEU A 203 -14.66 30.43 13.82
C LEU A 203 -13.26 29.77 13.87
N SER A 204 -12.29 30.27 13.12
CA SER A 204 -10.89 29.81 13.21
C SER A 204 -10.26 30.03 14.58
N LYS A 205 -10.67 31.07 15.31
CA LYS A 205 -10.20 31.30 16.67
C LYS A 205 -10.96 30.48 17.70
N ILE A 206 -12.23 30.17 17.46
CA ILE A 206 -13.06 29.33 18.33
C ILE A 206 -12.60 27.87 18.25
N TYR A 207 -12.39 27.37 17.03
CA TYR A 207 -12.03 25.98 16.74
C TYR A 207 -10.51 25.77 16.55
N SER A 208 -9.67 26.65 17.09
CA SER A 208 -8.21 26.55 16.91
C SER A 208 -7.61 25.28 17.52
N SER A 209 -8.28 24.67 18.49
CA SER A 209 -7.86 23.42 19.15
C SER A 209 -8.23 22.15 18.37
N VAL A 210 -9.08 22.25 17.33
CA VAL A 210 -9.55 21.07 16.57
C VAL A 210 -8.39 20.34 15.91
N ASP A 211 -7.39 21.05 15.38
CA ASP A 211 -6.23 20.42 14.76
C ASP A 211 -5.39 19.62 15.77
N GLU A 212 -5.08 20.21 16.93
CA GLU A 212 -4.37 19.54 18.04
C GLU A 212 -5.11 18.27 18.50
N LEU A 213 -6.42 18.38 18.72
CA LEU A 213 -7.26 17.26 19.15
C LEU A 213 -7.34 16.16 18.08
N PHE A 214 -7.43 16.54 16.80
CA PHE A 214 -7.48 15.59 15.71
C PHE A 214 -6.14 14.89 15.49
N GLN A 215 -5.00 15.60 15.60
CA GLN A 215 -3.69 14.95 15.59
C GLN A 215 -3.56 13.92 16.72
N SER A 216 -3.97 14.28 17.94
CA SER A 216 -3.97 13.35 19.08
C SER A 216 -4.85 12.13 18.83
N PHE A 217 -6.02 12.32 18.20
CA PHE A 217 -6.87 11.21 17.75
C PHE A 217 -6.17 10.32 16.74
N LEU A 218 -5.52 10.90 15.73
CA LEU A 218 -4.77 10.13 14.72
C LEU A 218 -3.60 9.36 15.31
N ASP A 219 -2.83 9.95 16.22
CA ASP A 219 -1.72 9.28 16.89
C ASP A 219 -2.23 8.07 17.71
N TYR A 220 -3.38 8.23 18.39
CA TYR A 220 -4.03 7.12 19.08
C TYR A 220 -4.46 6.01 18.11
N PHE A 221 -5.10 6.38 17.00
CA PHE A 221 -5.63 5.46 16.01
C PHE A 221 -4.52 4.68 15.30
N GLU A 222 -3.44 5.37 14.92
CA GLU A 222 -2.24 4.82 14.31
C GLU A 222 -1.52 3.85 15.26
N SER A 223 -1.51 4.13 16.58
CA SER A 223 -0.94 3.23 17.59
C SER A 223 -1.66 1.88 17.70
N LYS A 224 -2.95 1.82 17.31
CA LYS A 224 -3.75 0.58 17.35
C LYS A 224 -3.58 -0.23 16.07
N ASN A 225 -3.87 0.38 14.93
CA ASN A 225 -3.66 -0.24 13.63
C ASN A 225 -3.46 0.84 12.55
N PRO A 226 -2.24 0.95 11.99
CA PRO A 226 -1.95 1.94 10.96
C PRO A 226 -2.83 1.84 9.69
N LEU A 227 -3.39 0.66 9.36
CA LEU A 227 -4.32 0.49 8.23
C LEU A 227 -5.58 1.34 8.37
N LEU A 228 -5.98 1.67 9.59
CA LEU A 228 -7.20 2.44 9.81
C LEU A 228 -7.11 3.84 9.18
N THR A 229 -5.90 4.36 8.99
CA THR A 229 -5.63 5.59 8.23
C THR A 229 -6.17 5.51 6.79
N VAL A 230 -6.07 4.34 6.16
CA VAL A 230 -6.51 4.09 4.78
C VAL A 230 -8.04 4.20 4.69
N TYR A 231 -8.74 3.55 5.63
CA TYR A 231 -10.20 3.55 5.70
C TYR A 231 -10.76 4.91 6.10
N LEU A 232 -10.16 5.56 7.10
CA LEU A 232 -10.56 6.90 7.55
C LEU A 232 -10.42 7.92 6.40
N LEU A 233 -9.35 7.83 5.60
CA LEU A 233 -9.14 8.76 4.48
C LEU A 233 -10.19 8.57 3.40
N SER A 234 -10.49 7.31 3.06
CA SER A 234 -11.54 6.96 2.11
C SER A 234 -12.90 7.54 2.56
N ALA A 235 -13.31 7.26 3.80
CA ALA A 235 -14.59 7.71 4.35
C ALA A 235 -14.73 9.24 4.41
N LEU A 236 -13.69 9.95 4.87
CA LEU A 236 -13.74 11.41 4.99
C LEU A 236 -13.72 12.12 3.64
N THR A 237 -13.05 11.54 2.65
CA THR A 237 -12.98 12.16 1.33
C THR A 237 -14.32 12.07 0.61
N ASP A 238 -15.01 10.92 0.68
CA ASP A 238 -16.37 10.77 0.17
C ASP A 238 -17.35 11.74 0.85
N ARG A 239 -17.19 11.92 2.17
CA ARG A 239 -18.00 12.86 2.95
C ARG A 239 -17.75 14.31 2.50
N ALA A 240 -16.50 14.69 2.26
CA ALA A 240 -16.16 16.05 1.80
C ALA A 240 -16.73 16.34 0.40
N LEU A 241 -16.71 15.35 -0.50
CA LEU A 241 -17.32 15.46 -1.84
C LEU A 241 -18.84 15.63 -1.77
N SER A 242 -19.49 15.07 -0.75
CA SER A 242 -20.94 15.21 -0.54
C SER A 242 -21.34 16.56 0.06
N ASN A 243 -20.42 17.28 0.70
CA ASN A 243 -20.67 18.50 1.48
C ASN A 243 -20.06 19.77 0.85
N GLU A 244 -20.29 20.01 -0.45
CA GLU A 244 -19.80 21.17 -1.21
C GLU A 244 -20.45 22.53 -0.84
N ASN A 245 -20.83 22.72 0.42
CA ASN A 245 -21.28 24.01 0.92
C ASN A 245 -20.05 24.74 1.48
N GLY A 246 -19.70 25.92 0.94
CA GLY A 246 -18.55 26.76 1.34
C GLY A 246 -18.51 27.28 2.80
N SER A 247 -19.23 26.58 3.70
CA SER A 247 -19.23 26.66 5.15
C SER A 247 -17.84 26.53 5.79
N TYR A 248 -17.72 27.03 7.02
CA TYR A 248 -16.49 26.86 7.78
C TYR A 248 -16.22 25.40 8.14
N ALA A 249 -17.27 24.60 8.40
CA ALA A 249 -17.16 23.16 8.65
C ALA A 249 -16.46 22.42 7.51
N ALA A 250 -16.81 22.70 6.25
CA ALA A 250 -16.11 22.13 5.09
C ALA A 250 -14.61 22.50 5.06
N SER A 251 -14.26 23.72 5.49
CA SER A 251 -12.84 24.12 5.60
C SER A 251 -12.07 23.33 6.68
N VAL A 252 -12.73 23.00 7.79
CA VAL A 252 -12.16 22.18 8.87
C VAL A 252 -11.98 20.75 8.39
N THR A 253 -12.99 20.16 7.76
CA THR A 253 -12.90 18.83 7.14
C THR A 253 -11.78 18.76 6.10
N GLY A 254 -11.65 19.79 5.25
CA GLY A 254 -10.55 19.90 4.28
C GLY A 254 -9.16 19.90 4.93
N LYS A 255 -8.97 20.68 6.01
CA LYS A 255 -7.69 20.67 6.77
C LYS A 255 -7.41 19.29 7.36
N ILE A 256 -8.40 18.67 7.99
CA ILE A 256 -8.32 17.32 8.55
C ILE A 256 -7.89 16.30 7.49
N ILE A 257 -8.49 16.34 6.29
CA ILE A 257 -8.12 15.47 5.16
C ILE A 257 -6.67 15.68 4.74
N VAL A 258 -6.16 16.92 4.72
CA VAL A 258 -4.75 17.19 4.41
C VAL A 258 -3.83 16.52 5.42
N HIS A 259 -4.12 16.63 6.72
CA HIS A 259 -3.33 15.96 7.75
C HIS A 259 -3.38 14.43 7.61
N LEU A 260 -4.56 13.89 7.34
CA LEU A 260 -4.74 12.46 7.16
C LEU A 260 -4.04 11.93 5.91
N LYS A 261 -4.05 12.69 4.81
CA LYS A 261 -3.31 12.37 3.58
C LYS A 261 -1.80 12.33 3.82
N ARG A 262 -1.26 13.22 4.65
CA ARG A 262 0.16 13.17 5.06
C ARG A 262 0.47 11.90 5.85
N ARG A 263 -0.41 11.48 6.76
CA ARG A 263 -0.26 10.21 7.51
C ARG A 263 -0.36 9.00 6.58
N PHE A 264 -1.33 9.00 5.67
CA PHE A 264 -1.48 7.98 4.63
C PHE A 264 -0.21 7.86 3.77
N ASP A 265 0.35 8.96 3.30
CA ASP A 265 1.58 8.93 2.49
C ASP A 265 2.80 8.42 3.27
N SER A 266 2.90 8.77 4.56
CA SER A 266 3.91 8.21 5.46
C SER A 266 3.74 6.69 5.61
N PHE A 267 2.51 6.24 5.87
CA PHE A 267 2.16 4.83 5.99
C PHE A 267 2.47 4.03 4.72
N MET A 268 2.11 4.54 3.54
CA MET A 268 2.41 3.90 2.26
C MET A 268 3.92 3.82 2.02
N LYS A 269 4.68 4.88 2.35
CA LYS A 269 6.13 4.90 2.22
C LYS A 269 6.82 3.88 3.13
N VAL A 270 6.34 3.72 4.37
CA VAL A 270 6.86 2.70 5.30
C VAL A 270 6.60 1.30 4.77
N ASN A 271 5.38 1.02 4.29
CA ASN A 271 5.06 -0.31 3.73
C ASN A 271 5.84 -0.61 2.44
N SER A 272 6.06 0.37 1.56
CA SER A 272 6.91 0.19 0.38
C SER A 272 8.30 -0.30 0.75
N LYS A 273 8.93 0.33 1.75
CA LYS A 273 10.26 -0.09 2.23
C LYS A 273 10.24 -1.45 2.89
N SER A 274 9.12 -1.82 3.52
CA SER A 274 9.01 -3.12 4.17
C SER A 274 8.90 -4.29 3.18
N PHE A 275 8.62 -4.02 1.90
CA PHE A 275 8.68 -5.04 0.85
C PHE A 275 10.12 -5.26 0.34
N CYS A 276 11.04 -4.34 0.63
CA CYS A 276 12.46 -4.55 0.36
C CYS A 276 13.02 -5.63 1.28
N ILE A 277 13.97 -6.41 0.77
CA ILE A 277 14.68 -7.44 1.53
C ILE A 277 16.13 -7.01 1.69
N SER A 278 16.67 -7.17 2.89
CA SER A 278 18.09 -6.97 3.15
C SER A 278 18.85 -8.28 2.97
N LYS A 279 20.10 -8.19 2.52
CA LYS A 279 20.99 -9.37 2.42
C LYS A 279 21.12 -10.05 3.78
N SER A 280 21.14 -11.37 3.76
CA SER A 280 21.30 -12.15 4.99
C SER A 280 22.75 -12.12 5.45
N THR A 281 22.96 -12.01 6.76
CA THR A 281 24.27 -12.19 7.40
C THR A 281 24.62 -13.66 7.64
N LYS A 282 23.64 -14.56 7.47
CA LYS A 282 23.77 -16.02 7.65
C LYS A 282 23.51 -16.77 6.34
N LYS A 283 24.05 -17.98 6.20
CA LYS A 283 23.76 -18.84 5.04
C LYS A 283 22.31 -19.32 5.06
N ILE A 284 21.53 -18.97 4.04
CA ILE A 284 20.09 -19.26 3.97
C ILE A 284 19.74 -19.91 2.62
N LYS A 285 18.81 -20.88 2.62
CA LYS A 285 18.14 -21.36 1.40
C LYS A 285 16.96 -20.43 1.15
N TYR A 286 17.04 -19.61 0.11
CA TYR A 286 15.93 -18.74 -0.28
C TYR A 286 14.89 -19.58 -1.02
N GLY A 287 13.65 -19.56 -0.52
CA GLY A 287 12.45 -20.05 -1.22
C GLY A 287 11.55 -18.87 -1.60
N ILE A 288 10.24 -19.03 -1.45
CA ILE A 288 9.28 -17.95 -1.69
C ILE A 288 9.42 -16.87 -0.60
N LEU A 289 9.58 -15.62 -1.04
CA LEU A 289 9.87 -14.49 -0.17
C LEU A 289 8.61 -14.07 0.61
N PRO A 290 8.68 -13.91 1.95
CA PRO A 290 7.54 -13.48 2.77
C PRO A 290 6.96 -12.12 2.36
N ALA A 291 7.78 -11.26 1.77
CA ALA A 291 7.36 -9.96 1.24
C ALA A 291 6.24 -10.07 0.20
N LEU A 292 6.19 -11.15 -0.59
CA LEU A 292 5.14 -11.39 -1.59
C LEU A 292 3.79 -11.65 -0.92
N THR A 293 3.76 -12.49 0.11
CA THR A 293 2.56 -12.74 0.92
C THR A 293 2.09 -11.48 1.62
N LYS A 294 3.03 -10.70 2.17
CA LYS A 294 2.74 -9.42 2.80
C LYS A 294 2.08 -8.45 1.82
N PHE A 295 2.62 -8.33 0.61
CA PHE A 295 2.06 -7.49 -0.44
C PHE A 295 0.65 -7.93 -0.86
N LEU A 296 0.42 -9.23 -1.04
CA LEU A 296 -0.91 -9.75 -1.40
C LEU A 296 -1.97 -9.33 -0.37
N LEU A 297 -1.70 -9.58 0.92
CA LEU A 297 -2.62 -9.22 2.01
C LEU A 297 -2.85 -7.71 2.09
N PHE A 298 -1.77 -6.94 1.99
CA PHE A 298 -1.83 -5.49 2.02
C PHE A 298 -2.63 -4.90 0.86
N ALA A 299 -2.38 -5.37 -0.36
CA ALA A 299 -3.07 -4.92 -1.55
C ALA A 299 -4.57 -5.26 -1.49
N GLN A 300 -4.94 -6.46 -1.02
CA GLN A 300 -6.34 -6.84 -0.81
C GLN A 300 -7.07 -5.88 0.13
N GLU A 301 -6.45 -5.51 1.25
CA GLU A 301 -7.06 -4.56 2.19
C GLU A 301 -7.21 -3.16 1.60
N ILE A 302 -6.25 -2.68 0.81
CA ILE A 302 -6.38 -1.38 0.15
C ILE A 302 -7.43 -1.42 -0.95
N GLU A 303 -7.51 -2.50 -1.75
CA GLU A 303 -8.56 -2.67 -2.75
C GLU A 303 -9.94 -2.60 -2.10
N LEU A 304 -10.15 -3.31 -0.99
CA LEU A 304 -11.42 -3.28 -0.25
C LEU A 304 -11.79 -1.87 0.25
N ALA A 305 -10.80 -1.04 0.61
CA ALA A 305 -11.04 0.31 1.11
C ALA A 305 -11.36 1.34 0.01
N TYR A 306 -10.88 1.11 -1.22
CA TYR A 306 -10.94 2.08 -2.34
C TYR A 306 -11.72 1.57 -3.57
N GLU A 307 -12.35 0.40 -3.48
CA GLU A 307 -13.17 -0.16 -4.56
C GLU A 307 -14.27 0.84 -4.98
N ASN A 308 -14.27 1.22 -6.27
CA ASN A 308 -15.23 2.16 -6.86
C ASN A 308 -15.28 3.57 -6.23
N ARG A 309 -14.22 4.01 -5.53
CA ARG A 309 -14.13 5.35 -4.94
C ARG A 309 -13.51 6.36 -5.91
N GLU A 310 -14.00 7.61 -5.90
CA GLU A 310 -13.52 8.68 -6.81
C GLU A 310 -12.03 9.01 -6.63
N ARG A 311 -11.48 8.77 -5.44
CA ARG A 311 -10.10 9.14 -5.08
C ARG A 311 -9.11 7.98 -5.17
N ARG A 312 -9.45 6.98 -5.97
CA ARG A 312 -8.61 5.81 -6.28
C ARG A 312 -7.19 6.17 -6.75
N SER A 313 -7.03 7.29 -7.44
CA SER A 313 -5.73 7.78 -7.92
C SER A 313 -4.70 8.02 -6.79
N ASP A 314 -5.16 8.30 -5.56
CA ASP A 314 -4.28 8.49 -4.41
C ASP A 314 -3.58 7.20 -3.99
N VAL A 315 -4.19 6.05 -4.28
CA VAL A 315 -3.62 4.71 -4.08
C VAL A 315 -2.85 4.26 -5.33
N ASP A 316 -3.42 4.44 -6.52
CA ASP A 316 -2.84 3.90 -7.77
C ASP A 316 -1.38 4.33 -8.00
N ARG A 317 -1.04 5.55 -7.56
CA ARG A 317 0.34 6.08 -7.63
C ARG A 317 1.36 5.30 -6.80
N TRP A 318 0.93 4.52 -5.81
CA TRP A 318 1.81 3.76 -4.90
C TRP A 318 2.07 2.34 -5.37
N TYR A 319 1.14 1.71 -6.09
CA TYR A 319 1.29 0.33 -6.55
C TYR A 319 2.57 0.07 -7.35
N PRO A 320 2.98 0.93 -8.30
CA PRO A 320 4.23 0.74 -9.00
C PRO A 320 5.46 0.73 -8.08
N ASN A 321 5.46 1.55 -7.04
CA ASN A 321 6.55 1.60 -6.06
C ASN A 321 6.63 0.29 -5.25
N PHE A 322 5.49 -0.30 -4.91
CA PHE A 322 5.45 -1.59 -4.22
C PHE A 322 6.01 -2.72 -5.09
N VAL A 323 5.59 -2.79 -6.36
CA VAL A 323 6.07 -3.83 -7.28
C VAL A 323 7.56 -3.66 -7.59
N ASN A 324 8.05 -2.44 -7.79
CA ASN A 324 9.48 -2.17 -7.93
C ASN A 324 10.27 -2.61 -6.69
N SER A 325 9.76 -2.29 -5.49
CA SER A 325 10.39 -2.71 -4.23
C SER A 325 10.47 -4.25 -4.10
N LEU A 326 9.46 -4.96 -4.61
CA LEU A 326 9.45 -6.43 -4.65
C LEU A 326 10.43 -6.99 -5.69
N TRP A 327 10.52 -6.39 -6.88
CA TRP A 327 11.53 -6.76 -7.87
C TRP A 327 12.95 -6.60 -7.30
N ASP A 328 13.22 -5.46 -6.66
CA ASP A 328 14.51 -5.23 -6.00
C ASP A 328 14.77 -6.26 -4.90
N GLY A 329 13.75 -6.60 -4.09
CA GLY A 329 13.83 -7.64 -3.07
C GLY A 329 14.16 -9.02 -3.64
N ILE A 330 13.58 -9.38 -4.78
CA ILE A 330 13.87 -10.64 -5.50
C ILE A 330 15.32 -10.65 -6.00
N GLU A 331 15.78 -9.56 -6.60
CA GLU A 331 17.15 -9.47 -7.11
C GLU A 331 18.19 -9.48 -5.99
N VAL A 332 17.92 -8.84 -4.86
CA VAL A 332 18.79 -8.88 -3.67
C VAL A 332 18.88 -10.30 -3.12
N ALA A 333 17.75 -11.02 -3.01
CA ALA A 333 17.74 -12.40 -2.54
C ALA A 333 18.47 -13.35 -3.51
N ALA A 334 18.29 -13.16 -4.83
CA ALA A 334 18.93 -13.98 -5.84
C ALA A 334 20.45 -13.76 -5.95
N THR A 335 20.93 -12.56 -5.63
CA THR A 335 22.37 -12.20 -5.71
C THR A 335 23.08 -12.23 -4.35
N ASP A 336 22.42 -12.73 -3.30
CA ASP A 336 23.01 -12.83 -1.98
C ASP A 336 24.18 -13.84 -1.96
N PRO A 337 25.42 -13.41 -1.63
CA PRO A 337 26.57 -14.31 -1.52
C PRO A 337 26.38 -15.44 -0.51
N ASN A 338 25.49 -15.25 0.46
CA ASN A 338 25.17 -16.24 1.50
C ASN A 338 24.01 -17.18 1.10
N GLY A 339 23.42 -17.00 -0.08
CA GLY A 339 22.37 -17.85 -0.61
C GLY A 339 22.87 -19.24 -0.99
N LYS A 340 22.17 -20.29 -0.53
CA LYS A 340 22.44 -21.68 -0.94
C LYS A 340 21.66 -22.09 -2.19
N SER A 341 20.60 -21.36 -2.53
CA SER A 341 19.76 -21.63 -3.71
C SER A 341 20.38 -20.98 -4.95
N PRO A 342 20.33 -21.62 -6.13
CA PRO A 342 20.76 -20.99 -7.37
C PRO A 342 19.95 -19.73 -7.68
N ALA A 343 20.62 -18.67 -8.13
CA ALA A 343 20.01 -17.37 -8.38
C ALA A 343 18.85 -17.43 -9.40
N SER A 344 18.99 -18.29 -10.42
CA SER A 344 17.99 -18.51 -11.46
C SER A 344 16.67 -19.06 -10.89
N ILE A 345 16.74 -19.95 -9.89
CA ILE A 345 15.55 -20.53 -9.23
C ILE A 345 14.88 -19.54 -8.32
N VAL A 346 15.65 -18.82 -7.50
CA VAL A 346 15.10 -17.78 -6.61
C VAL A 346 14.32 -16.75 -7.41
N ARG A 347 14.85 -16.29 -8.56
CA ARG A 347 14.13 -15.41 -9.48
C ARG A 347 12.88 -16.07 -10.04
N MET A 348 13.02 -17.28 -10.59
CA MET A 348 11.94 -17.98 -11.26
C MET A 348 10.73 -18.21 -10.35
N GLU A 349 10.91 -18.78 -9.17
CA GLU A 349 9.80 -19.05 -8.23
C GLU A 349 9.13 -17.75 -7.78
N ASN A 350 9.94 -16.76 -7.36
CA ASN A 350 9.39 -15.52 -6.82
C ASN A 350 8.71 -14.64 -7.89
N TYR A 351 9.25 -14.57 -9.11
CA TYR A 351 8.57 -13.88 -10.21
C TYR A 351 7.30 -14.63 -10.66
N HIS A 352 7.28 -15.97 -10.59
CA HIS A 352 6.07 -16.75 -10.85
C HIS A 352 4.95 -16.38 -9.87
N VAL A 353 5.25 -16.44 -8.57
CA VAL A 353 4.31 -16.09 -7.49
C VAL A 353 3.87 -14.64 -7.61
N LEU A 354 4.80 -13.69 -7.84
CA LEU A 354 4.46 -12.27 -8.01
C LEU A 354 3.52 -12.07 -9.21
N HIS A 355 3.80 -12.71 -10.35
CA HIS A 355 2.91 -12.66 -11.51
C HIS A 355 1.51 -13.21 -11.21
N SER A 356 1.42 -14.31 -10.46
CA SER A 356 0.15 -14.90 -10.01
C SER A 356 -0.63 -13.95 -9.10
N ILE A 357 0.04 -13.30 -8.14
CA ILE A 357 -0.56 -12.26 -7.28
C ILE A 357 -1.11 -11.10 -8.13
N LEU A 358 -0.29 -10.54 -9.04
CA LEU A 358 -0.70 -9.43 -9.91
C LEU A 358 -1.85 -9.82 -10.85
N SER A 359 -1.90 -11.08 -11.27
CA SER A 359 -2.97 -11.62 -12.12
C SER A 359 -4.28 -11.81 -11.35
N GLN A 360 -4.20 -12.15 -10.06
CA GLN A 360 -5.36 -12.28 -9.18
C GLN A 360 -5.95 -10.92 -8.80
N LEU A 361 -5.10 -9.95 -8.42
CA LEU A 361 -5.52 -8.63 -7.97
C LEU A 361 -6.17 -7.79 -9.09
N LYS A 362 -5.74 -7.99 -10.35
CA LYS A 362 -6.29 -7.32 -11.55
C LYS A 362 -6.34 -5.77 -11.45
N ILE A 363 -5.40 -5.17 -10.72
CA ILE A 363 -5.29 -3.72 -10.56
C ILE A 363 -4.89 -3.08 -11.91
N ALA A 364 -5.66 -2.11 -12.38
CA ALA A 364 -5.52 -1.52 -13.71
C ALA A 364 -4.15 -0.85 -13.93
N CYS A 365 -3.64 -0.10 -12.94
CA CYS A 365 -2.36 0.59 -13.05
C CYS A 365 -1.14 -0.35 -13.06
N LEU A 366 -1.32 -1.64 -12.76
CA LEU A 366 -0.25 -2.65 -12.71
C LEU A 366 -0.17 -3.53 -13.97
N VAL A 367 -1.00 -3.30 -15.00
CA VAL A 367 -1.03 -4.15 -16.20
C VAL A 367 0.34 -4.24 -16.91
N SER A 368 1.04 -3.11 -17.04
CA SER A 368 2.39 -3.07 -17.65
C SER A 368 3.40 -3.86 -16.82
N MET A 369 3.40 -3.64 -15.50
CA MET A 369 4.33 -4.33 -14.60
C MET A 369 4.02 -5.82 -14.48
N ARG A 370 2.75 -6.24 -14.61
CA ARG A 370 2.38 -7.65 -14.71
C ARG A 370 3.00 -8.29 -15.96
N LYS A 371 2.94 -7.62 -17.10
CA LYS A 371 3.58 -8.10 -18.34
C LYS A 371 5.10 -8.19 -18.18
N GLU A 372 5.74 -7.17 -17.62
CA GLU A 372 7.17 -7.17 -17.37
C GLU A 372 7.59 -8.26 -16.37
N THR A 373 6.81 -8.48 -15.30
CA THR A 373 7.04 -9.57 -14.34
C THR A 373 6.96 -10.94 -15.03
N LYS A 374 6.03 -11.12 -15.97
CA LYS A 374 5.92 -12.35 -16.78
C LYS A 374 7.16 -12.56 -17.65
N GLU A 375 7.68 -11.49 -18.26
CA GLU A 375 8.91 -11.54 -19.06
C GLU A 375 10.13 -11.87 -18.18
N LYS A 376 10.26 -11.25 -17.00
CA LYS A 376 11.31 -11.59 -16.01
C LYS A 376 11.22 -13.04 -15.53
N TYR A 377 10.01 -13.54 -15.29
CA TYR A 377 9.77 -14.95 -14.97
C TYR A 377 10.28 -15.87 -16.09
N PHE A 378 9.91 -15.64 -17.35
CA PHE A 378 10.39 -16.48 -18.45
C PHE A 378 11.88 -16.35 -18.70
N ALA A 379 12.46 -15.16 -18.53
CA ALA A 379 13.90 -14.96 -18.63
C ALA A 379 14.64 -15.79 -17.56
N ALA A 380 14.17 -15.76 -16.31
CA ALA A 380 14.73 -16.54 -15.21
C ALA A 380 14.57 -18.05 -15.44
N MET A 381 13.39 -18.48 -15.92
CA MET A 381 13.10 -19.86 -16.32
C MET A 381 14.08 -20.35 -17.39
N ASN A 382 14.25 -19.58 -18.47
CA ASN A 382 15.15 -19.95 -19.57
C ASN A 382 16.62 -19.96 -19.13
N ALA A 383 17.02 -19.02 -18.26
CA ALA A 383 18.37 -19.00 -17.68
C ALA A 383 18.61 -20.24 -16.81
N TYR A 384 17.63 -20.63 -15.99
CA TYR A 384 17.71 -21.83 -15.16
C TYR A 384 17.79 -23.10 -16.00
N VAL A 385 16.90 -23.26 -16.99
CA VAL A 385 16.93 -24.41 -17.91
C VAL A 385 18.30 -24.51 -18.59
N LYS A 386 18.84 -23.41 -19.11
CA LYS A 386 20.17 -23.41 -19.73
C LYS A 386 21.28 -23.81 -18.75
N GLU A 387 21.19 -23.39 -17.49
CA GLU A 387 22.18 -23.71 -16.44
C GLU A 387 22.18 -25.20 -16.06
N ILE A 388 21.00 -25.82 -15.92
CA ILE A 388 20.92 -27.25 -15.58
C ILE A 388 21.29 -28.14 -16.77
N MET A 389 20.81 -27.79 -17.98
CA MET A 389 21.01 -28.57 -19.20
C MET A 389 22.48 -28.77 -19.57
N GLY A 390 23.33 -27.81 -19.23
CA GLY A 390 24.75 -27.88 -19.58
C GLY A 390 25.57 -28.88 -18.77
N LYS A 391 25.08 -29.33 -17.60
CA LYS A 391 25.86 -30.23 -16.74
C LYS A 391 25.90 -31.68 -17.23
N PRO A 392 24.79 -32.33 -17.60
CA PRO A 392 24.83 -33.72 -18.05
C PRO A 392 25.43 -33.88 -19.46
N PHE A 393 25.28 -32.87 -20.31
CA PHE A 393 25.72 -32.92 -21.72
C PHE A 393 26.92 -32.01 -22.00
N GLU A 394 27.73 -31.72 -20.98
CA GLU A 394 28.78 -30.70 -21.01
C GLU A 394 29.76 -30.86 -22.18
N LYS A 395 30.29 -32.06 -22.43
CA LYS A 395 31.27 -32.30 -23.51
C LYS A 395 30.65 -32.11 -24.89
N LEU A 396 29.41 -32.56 -25.06
CA LEU A 396 28.64 -32.40 -26.30
C LEU A 396 28.36 -30.92 -26.56
N GLN A 397 27.92 -30.19 -25.53
CA GLN A 397 27.64 -28.77 -25.62
C GLN A 397 28.90 -27.96 -25.94
N ILE A 398 30.01 -28.17 -25.21
CA ILE A 398 31.29 -27.47 -25.45
C ILE A 398 31.77 -27.68 -26.88
N PHE A 399 31.68 -28.91 -27.39
CA PHE A 399 32.09 -29.21 -28.77
C PHE A 399 31.27 -28.39 -29.79
N PHE A 400 29.95 -28.45 -29.74
CA PHE A 400 29.09 -27.78 -30.71
C PHE A 400 29.00 -26.26 -30.53
N ASP A 401 29.16 -25.74 -29.31
CA ASP A 401 29.23 -24.30 -29.07
C ASP A 401 30.54 -23.72 -29.64
N ASN A 402 31.66 -24.45 -29.54
CA ASN A 402 32.90 -24.04 -30.20
C ASN A 402 32.79 -24.12 -31.73
N VAL A 403 32.19 -25.18 -32.28
CA VAL A 403 31.89 -25.28 -33.73
C VAL A 403 31.05 -24.09 -34.18
N SER A 404 29.98 -23.76 -33.46
CA SER A 404 29.13 -22.60 -33.76
C SER A 404 29.93 -21.29 -33.75
N ARG A 405 30.81 -21.12 -32.75
CA ARG A 405 31.66 -19.93 -32.62
C ARG A 405 32.65 -19.77 -33.78
N PHE A 406 33.21 -20.85 -34.31
CA PHE A 406 34.09 -20.78 -35.50
C PHE A 406 33.31 -20.40 -36.76
N ILE A 407 32.06 -20.88 -36.91
CA ILE A 407 31.17 -20.45 -38.00
C ILE A 407 30.88 -18.94 -37.88
N ASP A 408 30.53 -18.47 -36.68
CA ASP A 408 30.23 -17.06 -36.42
C ASP A 408 31.45 -16.13 -36.67
N GLN A 409 32.66 -16.66 -36.53
CA GLN A 409 33.92 -15.97 -36.86
C GLN A 409 34.20 -15.91 -38.38
N GLY A 410 33.28 -16.41 -39.20
CA GLY A 410 33.36 -16.36 -40.67
C GLY A 410 34.03 -17.57 -41.31
N MET A 411 34.30 -18.64 -40.54
CA MET A 411 34.80 -19.89 -41.10
C MET A 411 33.70 -20.60 -41.89
N LYS A 412 34.04 -21.12 -43.09
CA LYS A 412 33.08 -21.94 -43.84
C LYS A 412 32.82 -23.23 -43.08
N ALA A 413 31.55 -23.65 -43.03
CA ALA A 413 31.15 -24.85 -42.30
C ALA A 413 31.92 -26.11 -42.76
N GLU A 414 32.24 -26.19 -44.05
CA GLU A 414 33.03 -27.27 -44.66
C GLU A 414 34.46 -27.35 -44.11
N ASP A 415 35.05 -26.20 -43.74
CA ASP A 415 36.43 -26.10 -43.30
C ASP A 415 36.64 -26.59 -41.86
N ILE A 416 35.56 -26.64 -41.08
CA ILE A 416 35.58 -27.05 -39.67
C ILE A 416 36.04 -28.50 -39.52
N SER A 417 35.67 -29.36 -40.48
CA SER A 417 36.04 -30.77 -40.46
C SER A 417 37.56 -31.02 -40.61
N TYR A 418 38.32 -30.04 -41.09
CA TYR A 418 39.77 -30.11 -41.22
C TYR A 418 40.52 -29.60 -39.98
N GLN A 419 39.84 -28.93 -39.04
CA GLN A 419 40.47 -28.54 -37.78
C GLN A 419 40.74 -29.76 -36.91
N GLN A 420 41.96 -29.88 -36.38
CA GLN A 420 42.35 -31.03 -35.54
C GLN A 420 41.45 -31.21 -34.31
N ALA A 421 40.96 -30.12 -33.72
CA ALA A 421 40.09 -30.13 -32.54
C ALA A 421 38.62 -30.48 -32.86
N PHE A 422 38.20 -30.42 -34.12
CA PHE A 422 36.82 -30.65 -34.55
C PHE A 422 36.75 -31.62 -35.74
N ASN A 423 37.73 -32.49 -35.91
CA ASN A 423 37.75 -33.43 -37.03
C ASN A 423 36.67 -34.52 -36.86
N ARG A 424 36.44 -35.31 -37.91
CA ARG A 424 35.43 -36.38 -37.93
C ARG A 424 35.64 -37.45 -36.86
N GLN A 425 36.89 -37.76 -36.51
CA GLN A 425 37.19 -38.75 -35.46
C GLN A 425 36.81 -38.22 -34.08
N GLU A 426 37.09 -36.94 -33.83
CA GLU A 426 36.75 -36.27 -32.58
C GLU A 426 35.23 -36.13 -32.42
N LEU A 427 34.51 -35.75 -33.49
CA LEU A 427 33.04 -35.75 -33.48
C LEU A 427 32.49 -37.15 -33.12
N ARG A 428 33.01 -38.22 -33.74
CA ARG A 428 32.58 -39.60 -33.45
C ARG A 428 32.88 -40.00 -32.00
N ARG A 429 34.04 -39.58 -31.48
CA ARG A 429 34.41 -39.79 -30.08
C ARG A 429 33.46 -39.08 -29.13
N ILE A 430 33.11 -37.82 -29.41
CA ILE A 430 32.20 -37.00 -28.59
C ILE A 430 30.79 -37.58 -28.59
N VAL A 431 30.25 -37.94 -29.76
CA VAL A 431 28.91 -38.56 -29.87
C VAL A 431 28.87 -39.92 -29.15
N GLY A 432 29.92 -40.73 -29.27
CA GLY A 432 29.99 -42.05 -28.62
C GLY A 432 30.12 -42.02 -27.09
N PHE A 433 30.35 -40.87 -26.45
CA PHE A 433 30.25 -40.74 -24.99
C PHE A 433 28.80 -40.67 -24.50
N TYR A 434 27.84 -40.44 -25.40
CA TYR A 434 26.44 -40.21 -25.05
C TYR A 434 25.51 -41.23 -25.72
N PRO A 435 25.66 -42.54 -25.44
CA PRO A 435 24.68 -43.54 -25.84
C PRO A 435 23.35 -43.30 -25.11
N LEU A 436 22.24 -43.86 -25.62
CA LEU A 436 20.90 -43.66 -25.07
C LEU A 436 20.80 -43.92 -23.55
N SER A 437 21.54 -44.89 -23.02
CA SER A 437 21.60 -45.17 -21.57
C SER A 437 22.21 -44.03 -20.75
N GLU A 438 23.25 -43.39 -21.28
CA GLU A 438 23.92 -42.27 -20.62
C GLU A 438 23.07 -41.00 -20.70
N VAL A 439 22.42 -40.79 -21.84
CA VAL A 439 21.43 -39.72 -22.04
C VAL A 439 20.28 -39.88 -21.04
N ARG A 440 19.74 -41.09 -20.87
CA ARG A 440 18.70 -41.40 -19.87
C ARG A 440 19.16 -41.05 -18.46
N ARG A 441 20.35 -41.49 -18.07
CA ARG A 441 20.94 -41.18 -16.76
C ARG A 441 21.11 -39.67 -16.54
N GLY A 442 21.55 -38.95 -17.58
CA GLY A 442 21.67 -37.49 -17.53
C GLY A 442 20.33 -36.78 -17.35
N ILE A 443 19.28 -37.28 -18.01
CA ILE A 443 17.91 -36.75 -17.89
C ILE A 443 17.32 -37.06 -16.51
N GLU A 444 17.52 -38.27 -15.97
CA GLU A 444 17.11 -38.63 -14.60
C GLU A 444 17.77 -37.70 -13.56
N GLN A 445 19.09 -37.47 -13.68
CA GLN A 445 19.81 -36.52 -12.82
C GLN A 445 19.30 -35.09 -12.93
N LEU A 446 18.90 -34.63 -14.12
CA LEU A 446 18.28 -33.30 -14.29
C LEU A 446 16.95 -33.21 -13.57
N TYR A 447 16.12 -34.24 -13.67
CA TYR A 447 14.83 -34.28 -12.99
C TYR A 447 15.02 -34.21 -11.48
N ASP A 448 15.86 -35.08 -10.92
CA ASP A 448 16.17 -35.12 -9.48
C ASP A 448 16.76 -33.80 -8.99
N THR A 449 17.70 -33.20 -9.74
CA THR A 449 18.31 -31.91 -9.38
C THR A 449 17.27 -30.79 -9.40
N THR A 450 16.36 -30.81 -10.37
CA THR A 450 15.28 -29.82 -10.49
C THR A 450 14.30 -29.95 -9.33
N GLU A 451 13.89 -31.17 -8.99
CA GLU A 451 13.02 -31.45 -7.86
C GLU A 451 13.64 -31.02 -6.52
N GLN A 452 14.93 -31.29 -6.29
CA GLN A 452 15.64 -30.89 -5.05
C GLN A 452 15.80 -29.37 -4.90
N HIS A 453 15.98 -28.69 -6.02
CA HIS A 453 16.20 -27.25 -6.05
C HIS A 453 14.91 -26.46 -5.82
N LEU A 454 13.80 -26.95 -6.35
CA LEU A 454 12.49 -26.34 -6.19
C LEU A 454 12.04 -26.37 -4.71
N SER A 455 11.26 -25.37 -4.36
CA SER A 455 10.41 -25.36 -3.17
C SER A 455 9.22 -26.32 -3.39
N ASP A 456 8.28 -26.43 -2.43
CA ASP A 456 7.13 -27.35 -2.48
C ASP A 456 6.14 -27.14 -3.68
N GLU A 457 6.47 -26.31 -4.68
CA GLU A 457 5.68 -26.07 -5.90
C GLU A 457 5.79 -27.21 -6.92
N LYS A 458 5.14 -28.34 -6.64
CA LYS A 458 5.07 -29.50 -7.56
C LYS A 458 4.53 -29.16 -8.97
N HIS A 459 3.70 -28.12 -9.09
CA HIS A 459 3.15 -27.69 -10.37
C HIS A 459 4.18 -26.94 -11.25
N LEU A 460 5.15 -26.26 -10.63
CA LEU A 460 6.20 -25.55 -11.37
C LEU A 460 7.19 -26.55 -11.98
N LEU A 461 7.43 -27.69 -11.31
CA LEU A 461 8.26 -28.78 -11.83
C LEU A 461 7.80 -29.24 -13.22
N GLN A 462 6.50 -29.46 -13.42
CA GLN A 462 5.96 -29.88 -14.72
C GLN A 462 6.17 -28.82 -15.81
N VAL A 463 5.99 -27.53 -15.45
CA VAL A 463 6.19 -26.41 -16.39
C VAL A 463 7.66 -26.30 -16.78
N ILE A 464 8.57 -26.38 -15.80
CA ILE A 464 10.01 -26.41 -16.03
C ILE A 464 10.36 -27.60 -16.91
N TRP A 465 9.85 -28.79 -16.59
CA TRP A 465 10.14 -30.01 -17.34
C TRP A 465 9.74 -29.90 -18.80
N ARG A 466 8.58 -29.31 -19.08
CA ARG A 466 8.15 -29.02 -20.46
C ARG A 466 9.10 -28.05 -21.16
N ASN A 467 9.60 -27.03 -20.46
CA ASN A 467 10.59 -26.11 -21.03
C ASN A 467 11.95 -26.78 -21.24
N VAL A 468 12.38 -27.66 -20.33
CA VAL A 468 13.58 -28.51 -20.45
C VAL A 468 13.46 -29.41 -21.68
N GLN A 469 12.32 -30.08 -21.86
CA GLN A 469 12.03 -30.90 -23.05
C GLN A 469 12.12 -30.07 -24.34
N ASN A 470 11.51 -28.88 -24.38
CA ASN A 470 11.58 -28.01 -25.56
C ASN A 470 13.01 -27.56 -25.88
N GLU A 471 13.80 -27.21 -24.87
CA GLU A 471 15.20 -26.83 -25.06
C GLU A 471 16.06 -28.03 -25.48
N PHE A 472 15.80 -29.24 -24.96
CA PHE A 472 16.43 -30.48 -25.44
C PHE A 472 16.17 -30.71 -26.93
N ILE A 473 14.91 -30.66 -27.35
CA ILE A 473 14.52 -30.82 -28.75
C ILE A 473 15.24 -29.79 -29.62
N ARG A 474 15.32 -28.54 -29.16
CA ARG A 474 16.01 -27.46 -29.87
C ARG A 474 17.51 -27.71 -30.00
N GLN A 475 18.19 -28.12 -28.92
CA GLN A 475 19.62 -28.44 -28.94
C GLN A 475 19.92 -29.65 -29.82
N TYR A 476 19.11 -30.71 -29.74
CA TYR A 476 19.25 -31.88 -30.59
C TYR A 476 19.17 -31.51 -32.08
N LYS A 477 18.14 -30.76 -32.48
CA LYS A 477 17.98 -30.28 -33.86
C LYS A 477 19.14 -29.37 -34.30
N LYS A 478 19.65 -28.53 -33.40
CA LYS A 478 20.83 -27.69 -33.66
C LYS A 478 22.06 -28.56 -33.93
N TYR A 479 22.31 -29.57 -33.10
CA TYR A 479 23.46 -30.46 -33.27
C TYR A 479 23.34 -31.30 -34.54
N GLU A 480 22.17 -31.85 -34.85
CA GLU A 480 21.92 -32.57 -36.10
C GLU A 480 22.16 -31.67 -37.32
N HIS A 481 21.69 -30.43 -37.28
CA HIS A 481 21.95 -29.45 -38.34
C HIS A 481 23.44 -29.13 -38.51
N LEU A 482 24.18 -28.93 -37.41
CA LEU A 482 25.63 -28.68 -37.44
C LEU A 482 26.41 -29.90 -37.95
N ILE A 483 26.00 -31.11 -37.58
CA ILE A 483 26.60 -32.36 -38.09
C ILE A 483 26.43 -32.44 -39.61
N ASN A 484 25.20 -32.22 -40.10
CA ASN A 484 24.88 -32.30 -41.52
C ASN A 484 25.59 -31.23 -42.36
N THR A 485 25.80 -30.04 -41.79
CA THR A 485 26.41 -28.91 -42.51
C THR A 485 27.94 -28.96 -42.47
N CYS A 486 28.54 -29.24 -41.31
CA CYS A 486 30.00 -29.20 -41.13
C CYS A 486 30.68 -30.53 -41.51
N TYR A 487 29.94 -31.64 -41.56
CA TYR A 487 30.50 -32.97 -41.82
C TYR A 487 29.72 -33.73 -42.91
N PRO A 488 29.60 -33.17 -44.12
CA PRO A 488 28.90 -33.85 -45.21
C PRO A 488 29.57 -35.19 -45.56
N ASN A 489 28.75 -36.19 -45.93
CA ASN A 489 29.19 -37.53 -46.33
C ASN A 489 29.96 -38.34 -45.26
N SER A 490 29.86 -37.95 -43.99
CA SER A 490 30.58 -38.63 -42.90
C SER A 490 29.82 -39.83 -42.29
N ASN A 491 28.52 -39.97 -42.61
CA ASN A 491 27.59 -40.95 -42.02
C ASN A 491 27.60 -40.95 -40.47
N ILE A 492 28.01 -39.85 -39.85
CA ILE A 492 27.98 -39.68 -38.40
C ILE A 492 26.61 -39.08 -38.06
N GLN A 493 25.84 -39.78 -37.24
CA GLN A 493 24.57 -39.31 -36.68
C GLN A 493 24.62 -39.48 -35.16
N MET A 494 23.68 -38.85 -34.46
CA MET A 494 23.47 -39.15 -33.04
C MET A 494 23.09 -40.62 -32.87
N GLU A 495 23.56 -41.27 -31.81
CA GLU A 495 23.29 -42.70 -31.55
C GLU A 495 21.83 -43.01 -31.15
N PHE A 496 20.99 -41.98 -31.03
CA PHE A 496 19.59 -42.09 -30.65
C PHE A 496 18.73 -41.14 -31.49
N SER A 497 17.47 -41.53 -31.72
CA SER A 497 16.50 -40.70 -32.42
C SER A 497 15.83 -39.68 -31.49
N LEU A 498 15.19 -38.68 -32.10
CA LEU A 498 14.35 -37.73 -31.34
C LEU A 498 13.23 -38.46 -30.58
N ASP A 499 12.65 -39.51 -31.17
CA ASP A 499 11.53 -40.26 -30.59
C ASP A 499 11.98 -41.08 -29.37
N ASP A 500 13.18 -41.67 -29.41
CA ASP A 500 13.76 -42.37 -28.25
C ASP A 500 13.97 -41.42 -27.06
N LEU A 501 14.40 -40.19 -27.36
CA LEU A 501 14.63 -39.15 -26.35
C LEU A 501 13.32 -38.61 -25.77
N LEU A 502 12.29 -38.43 -26.60
CA LEU A 502 10.95 -38.05 -26.15
C LEU A 502 10.30 -39.14 -25.29
N SER A 503 10.48 -40.41 -25.67
CA SER A 503 10.02 -41.55 -24.86
C SER A 503 10.69 -41.53 -23.49
N CYS A 504 12.02 -41.34 -23.44
CA CYS A 504 12.78 -41.24 -22.20
C CYS A 504 12.30 -40.10 -21.28
N LEU A 505 12.14 -38.87 -21.80
CA LEU A 505 11.63 -37.72 -21.05
C LEU A 505 10.21 -37.96 -20.50
N SER A 506 9.37 -38.68 -21.26
CA SER A 506 8.00 -38.99 -20.87
C SER A 506 7.90 -40.12 -19.85
N GLU A 507 8.80 -41.12 -19.92
CA GLU A 507 8.89 -42.20 -18.94
C GLU A 507 9.32 -41.67 -17.58
N ILE A 508 10.36 -40.84 -17.54
CA ILE A 508 10.88 -40.25 -16.29
C ILE A 508 9.81 -39.37 -15.62
N ALA A 509 9.11 -38.55 -16.41
CA ALA A 509 8.00 -37.74 -15.90
C ALA A 509 6.75 -38.55 -15.47
N ARG A 510 6.62 -39.83 -15.87
CA ARG A 510 5.54 -40.73 -15.43
C ARG A 510 5.93 -41.56 -14.21
N GLN A 511 7.22 -41.73 -13.97
CA GLN A 511 7.75 -42.52 -12.85
C GLN A 511 7.73 -41.73 -11.52
N HIS A 512 7.68 -40.40 -11.60
CA HIS A 512 7.53 -39.44 -10.50
C HIS A 512 6.19 -38.72 -10.59
#